data_AF-A0A5B7BHC4-F1
#
_entry.id   AF-A0A5B7BHC4-F1
#
_cell.length_a   1.000
_cell.length_b   1.000
_cell.length_c   1.000
_cell.angle_alpha   90.00
_cell.angle_beta   90.00
_cell.angle_gamma   90.00
#
_symmetry.space_group_name_H-M   'P 1'
#
loop_
_entity.id
_entity.type
_entity.pdbx_description
1 polymer ?
#
loop_
_entity_poly.entity_id
_entity_poly.type
_entity_poly.pdbx_seq_one_letter_code
_entity_poly.pdbx_strand_id
1 'polypeptide(L)'
;MHVMKEGPLYMENKPLILRPWSMKMNMKNKGINFVPIWVRFPGLDLHFWAPKLIGRLASSIGSPMFTDHLTASRDKVSYARMCIKVDITKEMPNSIPIRWPDGEVTWK
;
A
#
# COMPACT_ATOMS: atom_id res chain seq x y z
N MET A 1 -3.07 -14.49 -9.65
CA MET A 1 -2.94 -13.32 -8.75
C MET A 1 -2.10 -12.21 -9.41
N HIS A 2 -2.36 -11.89 -10.69
CA HIS A 2 -1.61 -10.88 -11.46
C HIS A 2 -2.28 -9.51 -11.43
N VAL A 3 -3.61 -9.46 -11.51
CA VAL A 3 -4.39 -8.21 -11.59
C VAL A 3 -4.18 -7.28 -10.40
N MET A 4 -4.02 -7.81 -9.18
CA MET A 4 -3.80 -6.98 -7.98
C MET A 4 -2.43 -6.29 -7.94
N LYS A 5 -1.47 -6.67 -8.80
CA LYS A 5 -0.13 -6.05 -8.84
C LYS A 5 -0.05 -4.84 -9.76
N GLU A 6 -1.05 -4.65 -10.64
CA GLU A 6 -1.08 -3.60 -11.65
C GLU A 6 -1.54 -2.24 -11.11
N GLY A 7 -2.21 -2.22 -9.95
CA GLY A 7 -2.66 -0.99 -9.31
C GLY A 7 -4.12 -1.03 -8.86
N PRO A 8 -4.67 0.13 -8.45
CA PRO A 8 -6.08 0.27 -8.14
C PRO A 8 -6.93 0.17 -9.41
N LEU A 9 -8.03 -0.57 -9.33
CA LEU A 9 -9.02 -0.66 -10.40
C LEU A 9 -10.18 0.30 -10.11
N TYR A 10 -10.75 0.84 -11.18
CA TYR A 10 -11.90 1.74 -11.09
C TYR A 10 -12.99 1.25 -12.04
N MET A 11 -14.24 1.33 -11.59
CA MET A 11 -15.44 1.14 -12.42
C MET A 11 -16.37 2.31 -12.12
N GLU A 12 -16.79 3.04 -13.15
CA GLU A 12 -17.60 4.27 -12.99
C GLU A 12 -17.01 5.28 -11.99
N ASN A 13 -15.68 5.47 -12.03
CA ASN A 13 -14.95 6.33 -11.09
C ASN A 13 -15.03 5.92 -9.60
N LYS A 14 -15.55 4.71 -9.31
CA LYS A 14 -15.58 4.12 -7.97
C LYS A 14 -14.42 3.12 -7.83
N PRO A 15 -13.63 3.19 -6.74
CA PRO A 15 -12.54 2.25 -6.53
C PRO A 15 -13.08 0.84 -6.29
N LEU A 16 -12.53 -0.13 -7.02
CA LEU A 16 -12.83 -1.54 -6.85
C LEU A 16 -11.82 -2.20 -5.92
N ILE A 17 -12.31 -2.79 -4.83
CA ILE A 17 -11.50 -3.57 -3.90
C ILE A 17 -11.54 -5.02 -4.33
N LEU A 18 -10.45 -5.50 -4.91
CA LEU A 18 -10.29 -6.91 -5.26
C LEU A 18 -9.87 -7.72 -4.03
N ARG A 19 -10.55 -8.85 -3.82
CA ARG A 19 -10.18 -9.83 -2.80
C ARG A 19 -9.98 -11.19 -3.46
N PRO A 20 -8.85 -11.89 -3.22
CA PRO A 20 -8.67 -13.26 -3.67
C PRO A 20 -9.80 -14.12 -3.14
N TRP A 21 -10.46 -14.85 -4.04
CA TRP A 21 -11.47 -15.82 -3.64
C TRP A 21 -10.83 -16.91 -2.78
N SER A 22 -11.52 -17.32 -1.71
CA SER A 22 -11.14 -18.46 -0.88
C SER A 22 -12.39 -19.21 -0.47
N MET A 23 -12.34 -20.53 -0.44
CA MET A 23 -13.47 -21.40 -0.08
C MET A 23 -14.02 -21.10 1.32
N LYS A 24 -13.21 -20.52 2.21
CA LYS A 24 -13.60 -20.09 3.57
C LYS A 24 -14.20 -18.67 3.60
N MET A 25 -14.35 -17.99 2.46
CA MET A 25 -14.96 -16.66 2.40
C MET A 25 -16.46 -16.75 2.62
N ASN A 26 -16.90 -16.25 3.76
CA ASN A 26 -18.31 -16.06 4.02
C ASN A 26 -18.79 -14.82 3.23
N MET A 27 -19.51 -15.04 2.13
CA MET A 27 -20.06 -13.97 1.29
C MET A 27 -21.24 -13.24 1.95
N LYS A 28 -21.85 -13.82 3.00
CA LYS A 28 -23.16 -13.36 3.47
C LYS A 28 -23.10 -12.12 4.37
N ASN A 29 -22.28 -12.08 5.42
CA ASN A 29 -22.25 -10.90 6.28
C ASN A 29 -21.16 -11.01 7.36
N LYS A 30 -19.93 -10.62 7.05
CA LYS A 30 -19.00 -10.14 8.08
C LYS A 30 -18.27 -8.96 7.47
N GLY A 31 -18.39 -7.79 8.10
CA GLY A 31 -17.79 -6.55 7.65
C GLY A 31 -16.38 -6.76 7.10
N ILE A 32 -16.04 -6.04 6.03
CA ILE A 32 -14.71 -6.11 5.45
C ILE A 32 -13.76 -5.41 6.43
N ASN A 33 -13.28 -6.12 7.44
CA ASN A 33 -12.36 -5.50 8.41
C ASN A 33 -11.04 -5.13 7.74
N PHE A 34 -10.64 -5.88 6.70
CA PHE A 34 -9.37 -5.66 6.01
C PHE A 34 -9.55 -5.41 4.53
N VAL A 35 -8.99 -4.30 4.05
CA VAL A 35 -9.00 -3.89 2.64
C VAL A 35 -7.58 -3.72 2.11
N PRO A 36 -7.27 -4.21 0.89
CA PRO A 36 -6.06 -3.81 0.19
C PRO A 36 -6.21 -2.38 -0.33
N ILE A 37 -5.29 -1.49 0.05
CA ILE A 37 -5.20 -0.12 -0.47
C ILE A 37 -3.81 0.15 -1.03
N TRP A 38 -3.75 1.03 -2.03
CA TRP A 38 -2.50 1.50 -2.60
C TRP A 38 -2.07 2.80 -1.93
N VAL A 39 -0.94 2.75 -1.23
CA VAL A 39 -0.31 3.93 -0.65
C VAL A 39 0.74 4.45 -1.61
N ARG A 40 0.73 5.75 -1.86
CA ARG A 40 1.73 6.47 -2.66
C ARG A 40 2.69 7.17 -1.71
N PHE A 41 3.98 7.16 -2.06
CA PHE A 41 5.06 7.84 -1.35
C PHE A 41 5.68 8.91 -2.28
N PRO A 42 4.98 10.03 -2.54
CA PRO A 42 5.52 11.17 -3.27
C PRO A 42 6.76 11.74 -2.56
N GLY A 43 7.77 12.14 -3.34
CA GLY A 43 8.99 12.76 -2.84
C GLY A 43 9.93 11.83 -2.07
N LEU A 44 9.66 10.52 -2.02
CA LEU A 44 10.56 9.54 -1.43
C LEU A 44 11.78 9.32 -2.35
N ASP A 45 12.99 9.50 -1.82
CA ASP A 45 14.21 9.30 -2.60
C ASP A 45 14.31 7.89 -3.20
N LEU A 46 14.86 7.81 -4.41
CA LEU A 46 14.98 6.56 -5.18
C LEU A 46 15.69 5.43 -4.40
N HIS A 47 16.58 5.80 -3.47
CA HIS A 47 17.34 4.88 -2.63
C HIS A 47 16.41 4.07 -1.70
N PHE A 48 15.24 4.63 -1.33
CA PHE A 48 14.24 3.95 -0.50
C PHE A 48 13.23 3.13 -1.29
N TRP A 49 13.31 3.10 -2.62
CA TRP A 49 12.33 2.37 -3.44
C TRP A 49 12.50 0.86 -3.38
N ALA A 50 13.51 0.36 -2.66
CA ALA A 50 13.64 -1.06 -2.39
C ALA A 50 12.38 -1.57 -1.67
N PRO A 51 11.77 -2.68 -2.12
CA PRO A 51 10.54 -3.22 -1.51
C PRO A 51 10.64 -3.43 0.01
N LYS A 52 11.85 -3.75 0.51
CA LYS A 52 12.13 -3.88 1.95
C LYS A 52 12.01 -2.55 2.70
N LEU A 53 12.48 -1.45 2.13
CA LEU A 53 12.44 -0.13 2.76
C LEU A 53 11.03 0.47 2.69
N ILE A 54 10.39 0.43 1.52
CA ILE A 54 8.98 0.83 1.39
C ILE A 54 8.11 -0.03 2.32
N GLY A 55 8.35 -1.34 2.39
CA GLY A 55 7.62 -2.23 3.28
C GLY A 55 7.73 -1.83 4.75
N ARG A 56 8.89 -1.32 5.20
CA ARG A 56 9.04 -0.81 6.58
C ARG A 56 8.21 0.43 6.83
N LEU A 57 8.15 1.36 5.87
CA LEU A 57 7.29 2.54 5.95
C LEU A 57 5.82 2.12 5.95
N ALA A 58 5.42 1.27 5.01
CA ALA A 58 4.04 0.85 4.84
C ALA A 58 3.53 0.00 6.02
N SER A 59 4.45 -0.66 6.77
CA SER A 59 4.16 -1.41 7.99
C SER A 59 3.57 -0.56 9.12
N SER A 60 3.84 0.76 9.13
CA SER A 60 3.24 1.65 10.14
C SER A 60 1.76 1.92 9.88
N ILE A 61 1.29 1.70 8.65
CA ILE A 61 -0.10 1.94 8.23
C ILE A 61 -0.89 0.63 8.24
N GLY A 62 -0.27 -0.46 7.78
CA GLY A 62 -0.93 -1.76 7.63
C GLY A 62 0.06 -2.86 7.26
N SER A 63 -0.43 -4.01 6.81
CA SER A 63 0.43 -5.14 6.44
C SER A 63 0.88 -5.02 4.97
N PRO A 64 2.19 -4.89 4.68
CA PRO A 64 2.69 -4.79 3.31
C PRO A 64 2.37 -6.03 2.49
N MET A 65 1.88 -5.85 1.25
CA MET A 65 1.55 -6.97 0.36
C MET A 65 2.43 -7.03 -0.89
N PHE A 66 2.39 -6.00 -1.73
CA PHE A 66 3.11 -5.98 -3.01
C PHE A 66 3.45 -4.56 -3.45
N THR A 67 4.61 -4.39 -4.09
CA THR A 67 4.96 -3.21 -4.89
C THR A 67 4.48 -3.42 -6.33
N ASP A 68 4.17 -2.35 -7.04
CA ASP A 68 3.85 -2.44 -8.47
C ASP A 68 5.12 -2.61 -9.31
N HIS A 69 4.96 -3.00 -10.58
CA HIS A 69 6.08 -3.17 -11.51
C HIS A 69 6.90 -1.90 -11.68
N LEU A 70 6.27 -0.72 -11.69
CA LEU A 70 6.96 0.56 -11.89
C LEU A 70 7.86 0.93 -10.70
N THR A 71 7.40 0.72 -9.47
CA THR A 71 8.25 0.90 -8.28
C THR A 71 9.39 -0.12 -8.24
N ALA A 72 9.12 -1.37 -8.65
CA ALA A 72 10.12 -2.43 -8.67
C ALA A 72 11.22 -2.20 -9.74
N SER A 73 10.82 -1.71 -10.92
CA SER A 73 11.71 -1.43 -12.05
C SER A 73 12.40 -0.08 -11.97
N ARG A 74 11.84 0.87 -11.18
CA ARG A 74 12.28 2.28 -11.11
C ARG A 74 12.13 3.03 -12.45
N ASP A 75 11.31 2.50 -13.36
CA ASP A 75 11.18 3.00 -14.74
C ASP A 75 10.38 4.31 -14.85
N LYS A 76 9.58 4.67 -13.83
CA LYS A 76 8.79 5.93 -13.79
C LYS A 76 9.04 6.69 -12.49
N VAL A 77 9.85 7.74 -12.58
CA VAL A 77 10.37 8.54 -11.45
C VAL A 77 9.34 9.55 -10.91
N SER A 78 8.09 9.13 -10.69
CA SER A 78 7.06 10.03 -10.14
C SER A 78 6.84 9.82 -8.64
N TYR A 79 6.75 8.56 -8.20
CA TYR A 79 6.60 8.18 -6.79
C TYR A 79 6.74 6.66 -6.64
N ALA A 80 7.16 6.22 -5.45
CA ALA A 80 7.00 4.82 -5.06
C ALA A 80 5.56 4.54 -4.62
N ARG A 81 5.04 3.34 -4.87
CA ARG A 81 3.76 2.89 -4.31
C ARG A 81 3.82 1.44 -3.82
N MET A 82 3.02 1.17 -2.79
CA MET A 82 2.87 -0.18 -2.25
C MET A 82 1.43 -0.46 -1.91
N CYS A 83 0.97 -1.66 -2.27
CA CYS A 83 -0.30 -2.18 -1.79
C CYS A 83 -0.12 -2.74 -0.39
N ILE A 84 -0.95 -2.27 0.54
CA ILE A 84 -1.00 -2.72 1.92
C ILE A 84 -2.40 -3.20 2.28
N LYS A 85 -2.48 -4.15 3.20
CA LYS A 85 -3.72 -4.59 3.82
C LYS A 85 -3.94 -3.77 5.09
N VAL A 86 -4.96 -2.92 5.09
CA VAL A 86 -5.31 -2.05 6.23
C VAL A 86 -6.54 -2.57 6.93
N ASP A 87 -6.54 -2.44 8.26
CA ASP A 87 -7.71 -2.66 9.10
C ASP A 87 -8.56 -1.38 9.13
N ILE A 88 -9.75 -1.40 8.52
CA ILE A 88 -10.62 -0.21 8.45
C ILE A 88 -11.31 0.10 9.78
N THR A 89 -11.20 -0.78 10.78
CA THR A 89 -11.76 -0.54 12.11
C THR A 89 -10.85 0.32 12.97
N LYS A 90 -9.61 0.56 12.52
CA LYS A 90 -8.62 1.38 13.21
C LYS A 90 -8.51 2.75 12.55
N GLU A 91 -8.22 3.76 13.36
CA GLU A 91 -7.90 5.09 12.84
C GLU A 91 -6.61 5.04 12.00
N MET A 92 -6.67 5.71 10.85
CA MET A 92 -5.55 5.78 9.92
C MET A 92 -4.57 6.85 10.41
N PRO A 93 -3.25 6.58 10.47
CA PRO A 93 -2.29 7.57 10.92
C PRO A 93 -2.22 8.74 9.93
N ASN A 94 -2.27 9.97 10.45
CA ASN A 94 -2.15 11.20 9.65
C ASN A 94 -0.72 11.49 9.17
N SER A 95 0.29 10.82 9.75
CA SER A 95 1.69 11.02 9.41
C SER A 95 2.51 9.79 9.80
N ILE A 96 3.60 9.55 9.07
CA ILE A 96 4.50 8.42 9.30
C ILE A 96 5.89 8.97 9.67
N PRO A 97 6.42 8.65 10.87
CA PRO A 97 7.76 9.09 11.24
C PRO A 97 8.79 8.31 10.41
N ILE A 98 9.61 9.04 9.63
CA ILE A 98 10.73 8.47 8.90
C ILE A 98 12.02 8.84 9.64
N ARG A 99 12.72 7.83 10.17
CA ARG A 99 14.05 8.03 10.74
C ARG A 99 15.09 7.97 9.62
N TRP A 100 15.69 9.12 9.30
CA TRP A 100 16.87 9.17 8.45
C TRP A 100 18.11 8.89 9.29
N PRO A 101 19.19 8.35 8.69
CA PRO A 101 20.50 8.28 9.33
C PRO A 101 21.00 9.65 9.82
N ASP A 102 20.57 10.72 9.14
CA ASP A 102 20.99 12.10 9.39
C ASP A 102 19.99 12.92 10.26
N GLY A 103 18.91 12.29 10.76
CA GLY A 103 17.89 12.93 11.63
C GLY A 103 16.46 12.38 11.47
N GLU A 104 15.56 12.67 12.42
CA GLU A 104 14.14 12.31 12.27
C GLU A 104 13.40 13.31 11.37
N VAL A 105 12.69 12.84 10.34
CA VAL A 105 11.81 13.68 9.50
C VAL A 105 10.43 13.03 9.46
N THR A 106 9.40 13.80 9.79
CA THR A 106 8.01 13.33 9.74
C THR A 106 7.47 13.46 8.33
N TRP A 107 7.05 12.35 7.72
CA TRP A 107 6.35 12.35 6.44
C TRP A 107 4.85 12.58 6.70
N LYS A 108 4.27 13.61 6.08
CA LYS A 108 2.85 13.96 6.16
C LYS A 108 2.10 13.41 4.95
#